data_AF-A0A933P3Q3-F1
#
_entry.id   AF-A0A933P3Q3-F1
#
_cell.length_a   1.000
_cell.length_b   1.000
_cell.length_c   1.000
_cell.angle_alpha   90.00
_cell.angle_beta   90.00
_cell.angle_gamma   90.00
#
_symmetry.space_group_name_H-M   'P 1'
#
loop_
_entity.id
_entity.type
_entity.pdbx_description
1 polymer ?
#
loop_
_entity_poly.entity_id
_entity_poly.type
_entity_poly.pdbx_seq_one_letter_code
_entity_poly.pdbx_strand_id
1 'polypeptide(L)'
;MKRREDLSTPRQNRRLGVHYDPDAFGQFSESIARYLGTARFLVWQSVVIAAWVIWNYVLPESVQFDPWARGLVLLTLVLSLQASYAAPLILLAQNRQEERDRSTVETDRKVAERTQADTEFLAREIASVRLSLGDVATTSDLEDHFEKITAAIERMTARLDELEARVHKEGAE
;
A
#
# COMPACT_ATOMS: atom_id res chain seq x y z
N MET A 1 66.77 2.40 -5.70
CA MET A 1 65.52 1.67 -6.04
C MET A 1 64.33 2.57 -5.72
N LYS A 2 63.60 3.04 -6.75
CA LYS A 2 62.44 3.95 -6.65
C LYS A 2 61.20 3.16 -6.24
N ARG A 3 60.56 3.53 -5.13
CA ARG A 3 59.30 2.96 -4.62
C ARG A 3 58.18 3.35 -5.58
N ARG A 4 57.50 2.36 -6.17
CA ARG A 4 56.39 2.55 -7.12
C ARG A 4 55.17 3.03 -6.34
N GLU A 5 54.56 4.11 -6.82
CA GLU A 5 53.29 4.64 -6.32
C GLU A 5 52.16 3.66 -6.64
N ASP A 6 51.45 3.24 -5.61
CA ASP A 6 50.35 2.29 -5.68
C ASP A 6 49.10 2.99 -6.24
N LEU A 7 48.70 2.58 -7.44
CA LEU A 7 47.59 3.17 -8.22
C LEU A 7 46.23 2.52 -7.91
N SER A 8 46.17 1.62 -6.91
CA SER A 8 44.97 0.84 -6.60
C SER A 8 43.94 1.55 -5.73
N THR A 9 44.28 2.67 -5.10
CA THR A 9 43.31 3.46 -4.33
C THR A 9 42.69 4.56 -5.19
N PRO A 10 41.37 4.50 -5.49
CA PRO A 10 40.71 5.61 -6.16
C PRO A 10 40.88 6.85 -5.29
N ARG A 11 41.49 7.91 -5.84
CA ARG A 11 41.60 9.22 -5.19
C ARG A 11 40.18 9.66 -4.82
N GLN A 12 39.85 9.56 -3.54
CA GLN A 12 38.59 10.02 -3.00
C GLN A 12 38.58 11.53 -3.12
N ASN A 13 38.01 12.00 -4.23
CA ASN A 13 37.87 13.42 -4.51
C ASN A 13 36.98 13.96 -3.39
N ARG A 14 37.60 14.69 -2.45
CA ARG A 14 36.96 15.25 -1.26
C ARG A 14 36.03 16.37 -1.75
N ARG A 15 34.87 15.98 -2.28
CA ARG A 15 33.81 16.90 -2.65
C ARG A 15 33.42 17.59 -1.34
N LEU A 16 33.68 18.89 -1.27
CA LEU A 16 33.01 19.81 -0.36
C LEU A 16 31.52 19.81 -0.74
N GLY A 17 30.83 18.72 -0.45
CA GLY A 17 29.39 18.64 -0.52
C GLY A 17 28.87 19.36 0.71
N VAL A 18 28.25 20.53 0.52
CA VAL A 18 27.28 21.03 1.48
C VAL A 18 26.31 19.87 1.70
N HIS A 19 26.36 19.26 2.89
CA HIS A 19 25.49 18.16 3.26
C HIS A 19 24.11 18.78 3.47
N TYR A 20 23.38 18.96 2.37
CA TYR A 20 21.98 19.28 2.42
C TYR A 20 21.31 18.04 3.00
N ASP A 21 20.75 18.17 4.21
CA ASP A 21 20.02 17.11 4.88
C ASP A 21 18.56 17.16 4.37
N PRO A 22 18.20 16.33 3.37
CA PRO A 22 16.86 16.34 2.79
C PRO A 22 15.78 15.99 3.83
N ASP A 23 16.13 15.28 4.90
CA ASP A 23 15.18 14.87 5.94
C ASP A 23 14.78 16.06 6.81
N ALA A 24 15.74 16.89 7.21
CA ALA A 24 15.48 18.10 7.99
C ALA A 24 14.62 19.12 7.20
N PHE A 25 14.96 19.33 5.93
CA PHE A 25 14.18 20.22 5.06
C PHE A 25 12.79 19.68 4.74
N GLY A 26 12.66 18.35 4.63
CA GLY A 26 11.38 17.67 4.49
C GLY A 26 10.48 17.96 5.69
N GLN A 27 10.94 17.66 6.91
CA GLN A 27 10.13 17.87 8.12
C GLN A 27 9.67 19.33 8.28
N PHE A 28 10.55 20.28 7.96
CA PHE A 28 10.22 21.71 7.97
C PHE A 28 9.10 22.05 6.98
N SER A 29 9.21 21.57 5.73
CA SER A 29 8.20 21.77 4.69
C SER A 29 6.83 21.17 5.08
N GLU A 30 6.81 20.05 5.81
CA GLU A 30 5.57 19.45 6.31
C GLU A 30 4.88 20.27 7.38
N SER A 31 5.68 20.83 8.28
CA SER A 31 5.18 21.72 9.33
C SER A 31 4.54 22.95 8.70
N ILE A 32 5.20 23.54 7.70
CA ILE A 32 4.66 24.68 6.93
C ILE A 32 3.37 24.31 6.22
N ALA A 33 3.32 23.16 5.53
CA ALA A 33 2.12 22.73 4.81
C ALA A 33 0.92 22.56 5.75
N ARG A 34 1.11 21.93 6.91
CA ARG A 34 0.05 21.79 7.93
C ARG A 34 -0.37 23.14 8.54
N TYR A 35 0.59 24.04 8.75
CA TYR A 35 0.34 25.36 9.29
C TYR A 35 -0.46 26.24 8.32
N LEU A 36 -0.03 26.32 7.05
CA LEU A 36 -0.71 27.10 6.00
C LEU A 36 -2.09 26.52 5.64
N GLY A 37 -2.27 25.20 5.73
CA GLY A 37 -3.57 24.54 5.47
C GLY A 37 -4.63 24.74 6.55
N THR A 38 -4.29 25.39 7.67
CA THR A 38 -5.21 25.57 8.80
C THR A 38 -5.97 26.91 8.68
N ALA A 39 -7.30 26.89 8.83
CA ALA A 39 -8.13 28.11 8.78
C ALA A 39 -7.70 29.22 9.79
N ARG A 40 -7.09 28.82 10.91
CA ARG A 40 -6.52 29.73 11.92
C ARG A 40 -5.42 30.65 11.37
N PHE A 41 -4.61 30.15 10.43
CA PHE A 41 -3.54 30.95 9.82
C PHE A 41 -4.14 32.12 9.01
N LEU A 42 -5.16 31.84 8.19
CA LEU A 42 -5.84 32.87 7.40
C LEU A 42 -6.45 33.95 8.29
N VAL A 43 -7.11 33.57 9.38
CA VAL A 43 -7.68 34.52 10.35
C VAL A 43 -6.60 35.42 10.95
N TRP A 44 -5.50 34.83 11.43
CA TRP A 44 -4.39 35.60 11.99
C TRP A 44 -3.77 36.55 10.95
N GLN A 45 -3.54 36.08 9.72
CA GLN A 45 -3.01 36.88 8.62
C GLN A 45 -3.93 38.08 8.31
N SER A 46 -5.24 37.85 8.26
CA SER A 46 -6.22 38.91 8.05
C SER A 46 -6.20 39.95 9.17
N VAL A 47 -6.05 39.53 10.43
CA VAL A 47 -5.94 40.45 11.58
C VAL A 47 -4.69 41.32 11.46
N VAL A 48 -3.54 40.75 11.08
CA VAL A 48 -2.30 41.51 10.90
C VAL A 48 -2.44 42.54 9.78
N ILE A 49 -2.99 42.15 8.63
CA ILE A 49 -3.23 43.08 7.51
C ILE A 49 -4.21 44.17 7.93
N ALA A 50 -5.32 43.82 8.59
CA ALA A 50 -6.29 44.79 9.06
C ALA A 50 -5.69 45.76 10.08
N ALA A 51 -4.91 45.26 11.04
CA ALA A 51 -4.20 46.09 12.03
C ALA A 51 -3.22 47.05 11.35
N TRP A 52 -2.47 46.59 10.34
CA TRP A 52 -1.56 47.43 9.55
C TRP A 52 -2.31 48.56 8.83
N VAL A 53 -3.42 48.24 8.17
CA VAL A 53 -4.24 49.21 7.46
C VAL A 53 -4.84 50.23 8.44
N ILE A 54 -5.42 49.77 9.56
CA ILE A 54 -6.00 50.65 10.59
C ILE A 54 -4.94 51.58 11.17
N TRP A 55 -3.76 51.06 11.51
CA TRP A 55 -2.65 51.84 12.05
C TRP A 55 -2.24 52.98 11.11
N ASN A 56 -2.09 52.69 9.82
CA ASN A 56 -1.66 53.67 8.82
C ASN A 56 -2.79 54.59 8.31
N TYR A 57 -4.04 54.23 8.54
CA TYR A 57 -5.21 55.04 8.19
C TYR A 57 -5.57 56.06 9.28
N VAL A 58 -5.51 55.66 10.56
CA VAL A 58 -6.00 56.49 11.69
C VAL A 58 -4.94 57.47 12.21
N LEU A 59 -3.65 57.18 12.05
CA LEU A 59 -2.58 58.03 12.58
C LEU A 59 -2.34 59.29 11.71
N PRO A 60 -1.93 60.42 12.32
CA PRO A 60 -1.50 61.63 11.59
C PRO A 60 -0.30 61.36 10.67
N GLU A 61 -0.20 62.10 9.56
CA GLU A 61 0.84 61.91 8.52
C GLU A 61 2.28 61.93 9.05
N SER A 62 2.54 62.57 10.19
CA SER A 62 3.86 62.64 10.82
C SER A 62 4.35 61.32 11.46
N VAL A 63 3.45 60.36 11.70
CA VAL A 63 3.74 59.06 12.33
C VAL A 63 3.26 57.86 11.50
N GLN A 64 2.74 58.10 10.30
CA GLN A 64 2.39 57.05 9.35
C GLN A 64 3.65 56.36 8.81
N PHE A 65 3.77 55.05 9.04
CA PHE A 65 4.88 54.24 8.55
C PHE A 65 4.74 53.94 7.05
N ASP A 66 3.51 53.69 6.59
CA ASP A 66 3.12 53.45 5.21
C ASP A 66 1.93 54.34 4.85
N PRO A 67 2.15 55.57 4.35
CA PRO A 67 1.07 56.54 4.16
C PRO A 67 -0.01 56.03 3.19
N TRP A 68 -1.27 56.13 3.60
CA TRP A 68 -2.41 55.73 2.77
C TRP A 68 -2.51 56.54 1.47
N ALA A 69 -2.10 57.82 1.51
CA ALA A 69 -2.04 58.72 0.35
C ALA A 69 -1.07 58.22 -0.75
N ARG A 70 -0.04 57.45 -0.38
CA ARG A 70 0.89 56.81 -1.32
C ARG A 70 0.40 55.43 -1.79
N GLY A 71 -0.73 54.93 -1.27
CA GLY A 71 -1.34 53.67 -1.67
C GLY A 71 -0.80 52.42 -0.98
N LEU A 72 -0.25 52.54 0.24
CA LEU A 72 0.27 51.40 1.02
C LEU A 72 1.33 50.58 0.27
N VAL A 73 2.32 51.27 -0.28
CA VAL A 73 3.36 50.65 -1.14
C VAL A 73 4.18 49.63 -0.34
N LEU A 74 4.46 49.89 0.94
CA LEU A 74 5.25 48.95 1.74
C LEU A 74 4.48 47.66 1.99
N LEU A 75 3.19 47.75 2.34
CA LEU A 75 2.32 46.57 2.47
C LEU A 75 2.31 45.76 1.17
N THR A 76 2.16 46.44 0.03
CA THR A 76 2.14 45.80 -1.29
C THR A 76 3.47 45.12 -1.61
N LEU A 77 4.59 45.78 -1.33
CA LEU A 77 5.93 45.21 -1.53
C LEU A 77 6.13 43.96 -0.66
N VAL A 78 5.77 44.02 0.61
CA VAL A 78 5.88 42.88 1.54
C VAL A 78 5.01 41.71 1.08
N LEU A 79 3.75 41.95 0.68
CA LEU A 79 2.86 40.89 0.18
C LEU A 79 3.38 40.28 -1.13
N SER A 80 3.96 41.10 -2.02
CA SER A 80 4.56 40.59 -3.26
C SER A 80 5.78 39.71 -3.01
N LEU A 81 6.64 40.10 -2.05
CA LEU A 81 7.76 39.29 -1.60
C LEU A 81 7.30 37.99 -0.94
N GLN A 82 6.27 38.06 -0.08
CA GLN A 82 5.68 36.89 0.56
C GLN A 82 5.21 35.86 -0.47
N ALA A 83 4.50 36.29 -1.52
CA ALA A 83 4.05 35.41 -2.59
C ALA A 83 5.23 34.79 -3.37
N SER A 84 6.24 35.60 -3.69
CA SER A 84 7.43 35.16 -4.41
C SER A 84 8.22 34.07 -3.66
N TYR A 85 8.35 34.19 -2.33
CA TYR A 85 9.03 33.19 -1.51
C TYR A 85 8.13 31.99 -1.15
N ALA A 86 6.81 32.17 -1.09
CA ALA A 86 5.88 31.08 -0.85
C ALA A 86 5.87 30.07 -2.02
N ALA A 87 5.91 30.53 -3.27
CA ALA A 87 5.87 29.66 -4.44
C ALA A 87 6.95 28.53 -4.45
N PRO A 88 8.26 28.81 -4.29
CA PRO A 88 9.29 27.77 -4.28
C PRO A 88 9.18 26.85 -3.05
N LEU A 89 8.78 27.38 -1.88
CA LEU A 89 8.53 26.55 -0.70
C LEU A 89 7.36 25.59 -0.90
N ILE A 90 6.28 26.06 -1.54
CA ILE A 90 5.12 25.24 -1.87
C ILE A 90 5.52 24.14 -2.86
N LEU A 91 6.28 24.47 -3.91
CA LEU A 91 6.77 23.48 -4.88
C LEU A 91 7.59 22.37 -4.21
N LEU A 92 8.46 22.74 -3.25
CA LEU A 92 9.24 21.75 -2.51
C LEU A 92 8.37 20.89 -1.59
N ALA A 93 7.37 21.48 -0.93
CA ALA A 93 6.41 20.74 -0.13
C ALA A 93 5.56 19.78 -1.00
N GLN A 94 5.21 20.20 -2.22
CA GLN A 94 4.46 19.41 -3.20
C GLN A 94 5.26 18.22 -3.72
N ASN A 95 6.50 18.44 -4.20
CA ASN A 95 7.37 17.35 -4.67
C ASN A 95 7.48 16.21 -3.64
N ARG A 96 7.54 16.56 -2.36
CA ARG A 96 7.65 15.57 -1.28
C ARG A 96 6.32 14.87 -0.96
N GLN A 97 5.18 15.54 -1.11
CA GLN A 97 3.88 14.87 -1.04
C GLN A 97 3.75 13.86 -2.19
N GLU A 98 4.11 14.26 -3.40
CA GLU A 98 4.11 13.38 -4.58
C GLU A 98 5.03 12.16 -4.42
N GLU A 99 6.21 12.33 -3.82
CA GLU A 99 7.12 11.21 -3.51
C GLU A 99 6.48 10.19 -2.54
N ARG A 100 5.76 10.66 -1.52
CA ARG A 100 5.04 9.77 -0.59
C ARG A 100 3.83 9.11 -1.23
N ASP A 101 3.08 9.86 -2.02
CA ASP A 101 1.92 9.33 -2.73
C ASP A 101 2.37 8.26 -3.71
N ARG A 102 3.51 8.48 -4.40
CA ARG A 102 4.13 7.49 -5.27
C ARG A 102 4.55 6.23 -4.52
N SER A 103 5.22 6.35 -3.37
CA SER A 103 5.67 5.17 -2.60
C SER A 103 4.49 4.38 -2.04
N THR A 104 3.41 5.07 -1.67
CA THR A 104 2.15 4.45 -1.24
C THR A 104 1.52 3.67 -2.40
N VAL A 105 1.39 4.28 -3.58
CA VAL A 105 0.85 3.63 -4.79
C VAL A 105 1.70 2.41 -5.20
N GLU A 106 3.03 2.50 -5.13
CA GLU A 106 3.91 1.36 -5.43
C GLU A 106 3.73 0.21 -4.42
N THR A 107 3.50 0.52 -3.15
CA THR A 107 3.23 -0.47 -2.11
C THR A 107 1.87 -1.13 -2.34
N ASP A 108 0.83 -0.34 -2.61
CA ASP A 108 -0.52 -0.84 -2.89
C ASP A 108 -0.54 -1.75 -4.11
N ARG A 109 0.22 -1.41 -5.17
CA ARG A 109 0.38 -2.28 -6.34
C ARG A 109 0.98 -3.64 -5.97
N LYS A 110 2.05 -3.67 -5.18
CA LYS A 110 2.67 -4.93 -4.74
C LYS A 110 1.73 -5.76 -3.87
N VAL A 111 0.94 -5.12 -3.02
CA VAL A 111 -0.08 -5.80 -2.21
C VAL A 111 -1.18 -6.38 -3.09
N ALA A 112 -1.65 -5.63 -4.10
CA ALA A 112 -2.64 -6.10 -5.05
C ALA A 112 -2.14 -7.29 -5.88
N GLU A 113 -0.91 -7.24 -6.39
CA GLU A 113 -0.27 -8.35 -7.11
C GLU A 113 -0.18 -9.62 -6.25
N ARG A 114 0.23 -9.49 -4.98
CA ARG A 114 0.26 -10.62 -4.04
C ARG A 114 -1.14 -11.17 -3.77
N THR A 115 -2.11 -10.29 -3.54
CA THR A 115 -3.49 -10.69 -3.26
C THR A 115 -4.09 -11.43 -4.46
N GLN A 116 -3.79 -10.99 -5.68
CA GLN A 116 -4.19 -11.69 -6.90
C GLN A 116 -3.56 -13.09 -6.97
N ALA A 117 -2.25 -13.19 -6.76
CA ALA A 117 -1.54 -14.47 -6.77
C ALA A 117 -2.07 -15.44 -5.70
N ASP A 118 -2.32 -14.95 -4.48
CA ASP A 118 -2.90 -15.74 -3.39
C ASP A 118 -4.32 -16.22 -3.74
N THR A 119 -5.12 -15.37 -4.39
CA THR A 119 -6.47 -15.72 -4.84
C THR A 119 -6.42 -16.79 -5.94
N GLU A 120 -5.51 -16.66 -6.91
CA GLU A 120 -5.29 -17.67 -7.96
C GLU A 120 -4.82 -19.01 -7.37
N PHE A 121 -3.93 -18.96 -6.38
CA PHE A 121 -3.47 -20.13 -5.66
C PHE A 121 -4.62 -20.82 -4.91
N LEU A 122 -5.39 -20.07 -4.13
CA LEU A 122 -6.55 -20.58 -3.41
C LEU A 122 -7.60 -21.17 -4.36
N ALA A 123 -7.86 -20.52 -5.50
CA ALA A 123 -8.79 -21.03 -6.50
C ALA A 123 -8.31 -22.37 -7.09
N ARG A 124 -7.00 -22.50 -7.36
CA ARG A 124 -6.40 -23.76 -7.83
C ARG A 124 -6.49 -24.85 -6.77
N GLU A 125 -6.26 -24.53 -5.50
CA GLU A 125 -6.39 -25.52 -4.43
C GLU A 125 -7.83 -25.91 -4.14
N ILE A 126 -8.78 -24.99 -4.23
CA ILE A 126 -10.20 -25.34 -4.14
C ILE A 126 -10.60 -26.27 -5.29
N ALA A 127 -10.09 -26.04 -6.51
CA ALA A 127 -10.33 -26.92 -7.64
C ALA A 127 -9.70 -28.31 -7.44
N SER A 128 -8.47 -28.39 -6.92
CA SER A 128 -7.78 -29.66 -6.64
C SER A 128 -8.52 -30.48 -5.57
N VAL A 129 -8.96 -29.81 -4.50
CA VAL A 129 -9.78 -30.41 -3.42
C VAL A 129 -11.12 -30.88 -3.97
N ARG A 130 -11.80 -30.09 -4.81
CA ARG A 130 -13.07 -30.47 -5.42
C ARG A 130 -12.94 -31.72 -6.30
N LEU A 131 -11.87 -31.84 -7.09
CA LEU A 131 -11.60 -33.03 -7.89
C LEU A 131 -11.35 -34.25 -7.00
N SER A 132 -10.53 -34.08 -5.96
CA SER A 132 -10.24 -35.15 -4.99
C SER A 132 -11.48 -35.62 -4.25
N LEU A 133 -12.41 -34.71 -3.91
CA LEU A 133 -13.71 -35.04 -3.32
C LEU A 133 -14.66 -35.70 -4.32
N GLY A 134 -14.55 -35.37 -5.61
CA GLY A 134 -15.35 -35.98 -6.68
C GLY A 134 -15.02 -37.46 -6.91
N ASP A 135 -13.77 -37.88 -6.66
CA ASP A 135 -13.34 -39.28 -6.73
C ASP A 135 -13.70 -40.11 -5.49
N VAL A 136 -14.24 -39.49 -4.42
CA VAL A 136 -14.70 -40.24 -3.24
C VAL A 136 -16.00 -40.94 -3.62
N ALA A 137 -15.98 -42.28 -3.57
CA ALA A 137 -17.02 -43.20 -4.05
C ALA A 137 -18.44 -42.63 -3.94
N THR A 138 -19.10 -42.50 -5.09
CA THR A 138 -20.48 -42.00 -5.13
C THR A 138 -21.44 -43.06 -4.59
N THR A 139 -22.64 -42.64 -4.19
CA THR A 139 -23.68 -43.55 -3.68
C THR A 139 -24.00 -44.67 -4.67
N SER A 140 -23.92 -44.40 -5.99
CA SER A 140 -24.10 -45.42 -7.02
C SER A 140 -22.97 -46.46 -7.04
N ASP A 141 -21.72 -46.05 -6.81
CA ASP A 141 -20.61 -47.01 -6.69
C ASP A 141 -20.80 -47.90 -5.46
N LEU A 142 -21.35 -47.36 -4.38
CA LEU A 142 -21.69 -48.14 -3.18
C LEU A 142 -22.81 -49.14 -3.49
N GLU A 143 -23.87 -48.74 -4.19
CA GLU A 143 -24.97 -49.62 -4.61
C GLU A 143 -24.45 -50.79 -5.48
N ASP A 144 -23.61 -50.51 -6.47
CA ASP A 144 -22.99 -51.55 -7.32
C ASP A 144 -22.13 -52.53 -6.50
N HIS A 145 -21.39 -52.05 -5.51
CA HIS A 145 -20.62 -52.91 -4.61
C HIS A 145 -21.53 -53.75 -3.71
N PHE A 146 -22.61 -53.18 -3.18
CA PHE A 146 -23.61 -53.92 -2.39
C PHE A 146 -24.31 -55.00 -3.21
N GLU A 147 -24.64 -54.73 -4.47
CA GLU A 147 -25.24 -55.73 -5.37
C GLU A 147 -24.26 -56.87 -5.65
N LYS A 148 -22.98 -56.55 -5.93
CA LYS A 148 -21.93 -57.57 -6.11
C LYS A 148 -21.73 -58.43 -4.87
N ILE A 149 -21.75 -57.83 -3.67
CA ILE A 149 -21.67 -58.57 -2.40
C ILE A 149 -22.89 -59.46 -2.23
N THR A 150 -24.09 -58.96 -2.48
CA THR A 150 -25.35 -59.72 -2.38
C THR A 150 -25.33 -60.92 -3.32
N ALA A 151 -24.96 -60.72 -4.57
CA ALA A 151 -24.83 -61.78 -5.57
C ALA A 151 -23.73 -62.80 -5.20
N ALA A 152 -22.64 -62.37 -4.56
CA ALA A 152 -21.60 -63.28 -4.09
C ALA A 152 -22.09 -64.16 -2.93
N ILE A 153 -22.86 -63.57 -2.00
CA ILE A 153 -23.50 -64.31 -0.90
C ILE A 153 -24.46 -65.34 -1.47
N GLU A 154 -25.37 -64.97 -2.37
CA GLU A 154 -26.33 -65.91 -2.99
C GLU A 154 -25.65 -67.10 -3.67
N ARG A 155 -24.54 -66.87 -4.40
CA ARG A 155 -23.76 -67.96 -5.00
C ARG A 155 -23.12 -68.88 -3.96
N MET A 156 -22.68 -68.33 -2.83
CA MET A 156 -22.16 -69.13 -1.72
C MET A 156 -23.26 -69.99 -1.08
N THR A 157 -24.44 -69.42 -0.81
CA THR A 157 -25.58 -70.18 -0.27
C THR A 157 -26.02 -71.28 -1.24
N ALA A 158 -26.17 -70.97 -2.53
CA ALA A 158 -26.54 -71.98 -3.53
C ALA A 158 -25.52 -73.12 -3.64
N ARG A 159 -24.22 -72.83 -3.52
CA ARG A 159 -23.18 -73.87 -3.45
C ARG A 159 -23.27 -74.72 -2.19
N LEU A 160 -23.60 -74.13 -1.05
CA LEU A 160 -23.79 -74.87 0.19
C LEU A 160 -25.01 -75.80 0.08
N ASP A 161 -26.12 -75.32 -0.48
CA ASP A 161 -27.31 -76.15 -0.74
C ASP A 161 -27.02 -77.31 -1.69
N GLU A 162 -26.24 -77.07 -2.76
CA GLU A 162 -25.79 -78.14 -3.68
C GLU A 162 -24.89 -79.17 -2.98
N LEU A 163 -23.98 -78.73 -2.11
CA LEU A 163 -23.11 -79.62 -1.35
C LEU A 163 -23.92 -80.45 -0.34
N GLU A 164 -24.87 -79.84 0.35
CA GLU A 164 -25.77 -80.53 1.28
C GLU A 164 -26.62 -81.58 0.57
N ALA A 165 -27.17 -81.25 -0.61
CA ALA A 165 -27.93 -82.19 -1.43
C ALA A 165 -27.09 -83.37 -1.95
N ARG A 166 -25.80 -83.15 -2.25
CA ARG A 166 -24.86 -84.23 -2.64
C ARG A 166 -24.57 -85.17 -1.47
N VAL A 167 -24.28 -84.62 -0.30
CA VAL A 167 -24.06 -85.41 0.93
C VAL A 167 -25.29 -86.23 1.29
N HIS A 168 -26.50 -85.67 1.13
CA HIS A 168 -27.74 -86.38 1.40
C HIS A 168 -28.00 -87.53 0.40
N LYS A 169 -27.55 -87.41 -0.85
CA LYS A 169 -27.61 -88.50 -1.85
C LYS A 169 -26.61 -89.61 -1.57
N GLU A 170 -25.38 -89.27 -1.20
CA GLU A 170 -24.34 -90.28 -0.87
C GLU A 170 -24.62 -91.02 0.45
N GLY A 171 -25.39 -90.43 1.37
CA GLY A 171 -25.80 -91.09 2.62
C GLY A 171 -27.05 -91.99 2.50
N ALA A 172 -27.72 -92.01 1.34
CA ALA A 172 -28.96 -92.78 1.12
C ALA A 172 -28.76 -94.02 0.21
N GLU A 173 -27.55 -94.24 -0.31
CA GLU A 173 -27.08 -95.51 -0.91
C GLU A 173 -26.38 -96.38 0.13
#